data_AF-A0A8J7ALP7-F1
#
_entry.id   AF-A0A8J7ALP7-F1
#
_cell.length_a   1.000
_cell.length_b   1.000
_cell.length_c   1.000
_cell.angle_alpha   90.00
_cell.angle_beta   90.00
_cell.angle_gamma   90.00
#
_symmetry.space_group_name_H-M   'P 1'
#
loop_
_entity.id
_entity.type
_entity.pdbx_description
1 polymer ?
#
loop_
_entity_poly.entity_id
_entity_poly.type
_entity_poly.pdbx_seq_one_letter_code
_entity_poly.pdbx_strand_id
1 'polypeptide(L)'
;MNRFCLLSWSLGTLALTLTLGSGPGLAQSQPLPLNNELNNETNETVAPGPRLPNILTPEPNASFPEAYVLGPGDRIRIDIFNIPEFSGPENGVHEVLVDGTLALPMAGTVDVQGLTLTEAQAALTASYAPLLTRP
;
A
#
# COMPACT_ATOMS: atom_id res chain seq x y z
N MET A 1 -18.68 -5.74 37.11
CA MET A 1 -19.92 -4.97 36.90
C MET A 1 -19.70 -3.91 35.84
N ASN A 2 -20.58 -3.93 34.85
CA ASN A 2 -20.53 -3.28 33.54
C ASN A 2 -20.79 -1.76 33.60
N ARG A 3 -20.22 -1.04 32.62
CA ARG A 3 -20.87 0.12 31.97
C ARG A 3 -20.44 0.15 30.48
N PHE A 4 -21.29 -0.40 29.61
CA PHE A 4 -21.17 -0.30 28.15
C PHE A 4 -21.73 1.06 27.70
N CYS A 5 -20.96 1.80 26.90
CA CYS A 5 -21.41 3.03 26.24
C CYS A 5 -21.94 2.65 24.84
N LEU A 6 -23.27 2.62 24.70
CA LEU A 6 -23.96 2.45 23.42
C LEU A 6 -24.04 3.82 22.74
N LEU A 7 -23.24 4.05 21.70
CA LEU A 7 -23.44 5.18 20.79
C LEU A 7 -24.47 4.77 19.72
N SER A 8 -25.63 5.42 19.79
CA SER A 8 -26.76 5.25 18.87
C SER A 8 -26.37 5.60 17.43
N TRP A 9 -26.57 4.66 16.51
CA TRP A 9 -26.54 4.94 15.08
C TRP A 9 -27.86 5.61 14.71
N SER A 10 -27.82 6.92 14.45
CA SER A 10 -28.97 7.65 13.94
C SER A 10 -29.16 7.31 12.47
N LEU A 11 -30.30 6.66 12.20
CA LEU A 11 -30.83 6.36 10.90
C LEU A 11 -31.15 7.67 10.16
N GLY A 12 -30.51 7.90 9.01
CA GLY A 12 -30.78 9.04 8.14
C GLY A 12 -31.16 8.56 6.75
N THR A 13 -32.43 8.19 6.56
CA THR A 13 -33.02 8.01 5.23
C THR A 13 -33.26 9.36 4.59
N LEU A 14 -32.68 9.60 3.41
CA LEU A 14 -33.15 10.66 2.52
C LEU A 14 -33.10 10.15 1.08
N ALA A 15 -34.29 9.86 0.56
CA ALA A 15 -34.55 9.64 -0.86
C ALA A 15 -34.64 10.99 -1.58
N LEU A 16 -34.24 11.06 -2.85
CA LEU A 16 -34.69 11.97 -3.95
C LEU A 16 -33.59 11.96 -5.03
N THR A 17 -33.78 11.95 -6.35
CA THR A 17 -34.90 11.81 -7.28
C THR A 17 -34.22 11.68 -8.66
N LEU A 18 -34.63 10.72 -9.49
CA LEU A 18 -34.15 10.62 -10.87
C LEU A 18 -34.66 11.82 -11.69
N THR A 19 -33.76 12.61 -12.25
CA THR A 19 -34.10 13.56 -13.33
C THR A 19 -33.61 12.98 -14.65
N LEU A 20 -34.55 12.57 -15.51
CA LEU A 20 -34.27 12.19 -16.90
C LEU A 20 -33.87 13.43 -17.70
N GLY A 21 -32.60 13.51 -18.10
CA GLY A 21 -32.13 14.49 -19.08
C GLY A 21 -32.12 13.89 -20.48
N SER A 22 -33.10 14.27 -21.31
CA SER A 22 -33.10 13.99 -22.75
C SER A 22 -32.20 15.01 -23.47
N GLY A 23 -31.13 14.54 -24.09
CA GLY A 23 -30.32 15.34 -25.02
C GLY A 23 -30.19 14.61 -26.37
N PRO A 24 -30.52 15.23 -27.51
CA PRO A 24 -30.19 14.70 -28.82
C PRO A 24 -28.78 15.15 -29.21
N GLY A 25 -27.93 14.23 -29.63
CA GLY A 25 -26.58 14.57 -30.07
C GLY A 25 -25.80 13.33 -30.49
N LEU A 26 -26.10 12.82 -31.68
CA LEU A 26 -25.32 11.77 -32.33
C LEU A 26 -23.99 12.38 -32.83
N ALA A 27 -22.88 12.07 -32.16
CA ALA A 27 -21.54 12.25 -32.70
C ALA A 27 -20.81 10.91 -32.60
N GLN A 28 -20.90 10.10 -33.65
CA GLN A 28 -20.10 8.90 -33.81
C GLN A 28 -18.69 9.30 -34.27
N SER A 29 -17.68 9.10 -33.44
CA SER A 29 -16.28 9.15 -33.88
C SER A 29 -15.90 7.78 -34.48
N GLN A 30 -15.74 7.73 -35.80
CA GLN A 30 -15.18 6.57 -36.51
C GLN A 30 -13.70 6.37 -36.16
N PRO A 31 -13.24 5.12 -35.89
CA PRO A 31 -11.81 4.83 -35.81
C PRO A 31 -11.16 4.74 -37.20
N LEU A 32 -9.91 5.22 -37.29
CA LEU A 32 -9.09 5.27 -38.51
C LEU A 32 -8.80 3.86 -39.09
N PRO A 33 -8.69 3.73 -40.43
CA PRO A 33 -8.37 2.46 -41.07
C PRO A 33 -6.88 2.05 -40.92
N LEU A 34 -6.74 0.73 -40.87
CA LEU A 34 -5.57 -0.14 -40.76
C LEU A 34 -4.46 0.17 -41.79
N ASN A 35 -3.18 0.02 -41.39
CA ASN A 35 -2.14 -0.68 -42.17
C ASN A 35 -0.80 -0.70 -41.42
N ASN A 36 -0.35 -1.89 -41.04
CA ASN A 36 1.04 -2.30 -41.22
C ASN A 36 1.08 -3.84 -41.25
N GLU A 37 1.14 -4.35 -42.48
CA GLU A 37 1.24 -5.76 -42.81
C GLU A 37 2.57 -6.38 -42.37
N LEU A 38 2.45 -7.68 -42.05
CA LEU A 38 3.44 -8.72 -42.26
C LEU A 38 4.74 -8.58 -41.47
N ASN A 39 4.84 -9.35 -40.38
CA ASN A 39 6.00 -10.22 -40.12
C ASN A 39 5.58 -11.36 -39.18
N ASN A 40 4.97 -12.35 -39.83
CA ASN A 40 5.29 -13.77 -39.70
C ASN A 40 5.01 -14.49 -38.36
N GLU A 41 3.93 -15.25 -38.44
CA GLU A 41 3.55 -16.47 -37.73
C GLU A 41 4.73 -17.39 -37.37
N THR A 42 4.81 -17.87 -36.12
CA THR A 42 4.90 -19.34 -35.85
C THR A 42 4.55 -19.67 -34.39
N ASN A 43 3.67 -20.66 -34.22
CA ASN A 43 3.35 -21.46 -33.04
C ASN A 43 2.22 -21.05 -32.05
N GLU A 44 1.00 -21.39 -32.50
CA GLU A 44 -0.02 -22.22 -31.82
C GLU A 44 -0.64 -21.82 -30.46
N THR A 45 -1.88 -21.32 -30.55
CA THR A 45 -3.13 -21.90 -29.99
C THR A 45 -3.08 -22.61 -28.63
N VAL A 46 -3.34 -21.87 -27.54
CA VAL A 46 -4.43 -22.14 -26.56
C VAL A 46 -4.84 -20.78 -25.96
N ALA A 47 -6.12 -20.42 -25.99
CA ALA A 47 -6.61 -19.14 -25.49
C ALA A 47 -6.50 -19.01 -23.95
N PRO A 48 -5.88 -17.97 -23.39
CA PRO A 48 -6.26 -17.43 -22.11
C PRO A 48 -7.26 -16.29 -22.35
N GLY A 49 -8.45 -16.38 -21.78
CA GLY A 49 -9.38 -15.25 -21.71
C GLY A 49 -8.74 -14.00 -21.08
N PRO A 50 -9.42 -12.84 -21.09
CA PRO A 50 -8.89 -11.63 -20.47
C PRO A 50 -8.63 -11.89 -18.99
N ARG A 51 -7.36 -12.10 -18.65
CA ARG A 51 -6.90 -12.15 -17.27
C ARG A 51 -7.03 -10.74 -16.74
N LEU A 52 -7.98 -10.53 -15.83
CA LEU A 52 -8.04 -9.35 -14.98
C LEU A 52 -6.65 -9.13 -14.38
N PRO A 53 -6.19 -7.88 -14.20
CA PRO A 53 -4.98 -7.65 -13.42
C PRO A 53 -5.18 -8.31 -12.06
N ASN A 54 -4.34 -9.30 -11.76
CA ASN A 54 -4.30 -9.95 -10.45
C ASN A 54 -3.69 -8.95 -9.46
N ILE A 55 -4.48 -7.93 -9.10
CA ILE A 55 -4.24 -7.12 -7.92
C ILE A 55 -4.45 -8.08 -6.75
N LEU A 56 -3.55 -8.07 -5.77
CA LEU A 56 -3.42 -9.01 -4.64
C LEU A 56 -2.39 -10.13 -4.82
N THR A 57 -1.18 -9.78 -5.24
CA THR A 57 0.01 -10.42 -4.66
C THR A 57 0.94 -9.28 -4.21
N PRO A 58 1.15 -9.04 -2.91
CA PRO A 58 2.24 -8.19 -2.49
C PRO A 58 3.53 -8.89 -2.93
N GLU A 59 4.16 -8.41 -4.00
CA GLU A 59 5.53 -8.81 -4.30
C GLU A 59 6.38 -8.40 -3.10
N PRO A 60 7.02 -9.35 -2.39
CA PRO A 60 7.87 -9.04 -1.24
C PRO A 60 9.13 -8.25 -1.62
N ASN A 61 9.36 -8.06 -2.93
CA ASN A 61 10.55 -7.45 -3.48
C ASN A 61 10.19 -6.19 -4.26
N ALA A 62 9.49 -5.26 -3.62
CA ALA A 62 9.54 -3.86 -4.03
C ALA A 62 11.00 -3.41 -3.83
N SER A 63 11.80 -3.56 -4.88
CA SER A 63 13.16 -3.02 -4.93
C SER A 63 13.03 -1.51 -4.90
N PHE A 64 13.08 -0.93 -3.69
CA PHE A 64 13.19 0.52 -3.55
C PHE A 64 14.44 0.95 -4.33
N PRO A 65 14.38 2.03 -5.13
CA PRO A 65 15.60 2.56 -5.71
C PRO A 65 16.58 2.77 -4.55
N GLU A 66 17.81 2.25 -4.67
CA GLU A 66 18.86 2.25 -3.63
C GLU A 66 19.26 3.65 -3.12
N ALA A 67 18.58 4.70 -3.59
CA ALA A 67 18.72 6.10 -3.21
C ALA A 67 17.49 6.67 -2.48
N TYR A 68 16.50 5.85 -2.09
CA TYR A 68 15.39 6.37 -1.28
C TYR A 68 15.87 6.66 0.13
N VAL A 69 15.65 7.89 0.55
CA VAL A 69 16.01 8.43 1.85
C VAL A 69 14.74 8.73 2.63
N LEU A 70 14.69 8.25 3.86
CA LEU A 70 13.54 8.42 4.74
C LEU A 70 13.41 9.87 5.18
N GLY A 71 12.19 10.39 5.04
CA GLY A 71 11.81 11.73 5.45
C GLY A 71 10.63 11.75 6.42
N PRO A 72 10.40 12.89 7.10
CA PRO A 72 9.22 13.08 7.94
C PRO A 72 7.94 12.92 7.12
N GLY A 73 6.95 12.23 7.70
CA GLY A 73 5.68 11.90 7.05
C GLY A 73 5.69 10.61 6.22
N ASP A 74 6.85 9.97 6.05
CA ASP A 74 6.94 8.68 5.38
C ASP A 74 6.27 7.58 6.21
N ARG A 75 5.63 6.64 5.52
CA ARG A 75 5.05 5.45 6.14
C ARG A 75 5.83 4.23 5.70
N ILE A 76 6.42 3.53 6.66
CA ILE A 76 7.14 2.28 6.42
C ILE A 76 6.46 1.13 7.12
N ARG A 77 6.63 -0.07 6.57
CA ARG A 77 6.16 -1.30 7.20
C ARG A 77 7.34 -2.09 7.71
N ILE A 78 7.31 -2.41 9.00
CA ILE A 78 8.31 -3.19 9.72
C ILE A 78 7.68 -4.53 10.05
N ASP A 79 8.34 -5.61 9.65
CA ASP A 79 7.93 -6.97 9.96
C ASP A 79 9.01 -7.62 10.83
N ILE A 80 8.66 -7.93 12.08
CA ILE A 80 9.52 -8.70 12.98
C ILE A 80 9.01 -10.13 13.01
N PHE A 81 9.82 -11.03 12.45
CA PHE A 81 9.47 -12.43 12.35
C PHE A 81 9.16 -13.01 13.73
N ASN A 82 8.13 -13.87 13.78
CA ASN A 82 7.72 -14.63 14.95
C ASN A 82 7.07 -13.82 16.09
N ILE A 83 7.05 -12.48 16.03
CA ILE A 83 6.46 -11.61 17.07
C ILE A 83 5.73 -10.41 16.43
N PRO A 84 4.48 -10.59 15.95
CA PRO A 84 3.72 -9.51 15.30
C PRO A 84 3.43 -8.32 16.23
N GLU A 85 3.48 -8.52 17.54
CA GLU A 85 3.29 -7.46 18.55
C GLU A 85 4.42 -6.42 18.50
N PHE A 86 5.61 -6.81 18.02
CA PHE A 86 6.74 -5.88 17.83
C PHE A 86 6.71 -5.18 16.48
N SER A 87 6.01 -5.75 15.49
CA SER A 87 5.78 -5.10 14.21
C SER A 87 5.00 -3.79 14.41
N GLY A 88 4.06 -3.70 15.35
CA GLY A 88 3.41 -2.43 15.73
C GLY A 88 1.88 -2.40 15.54
N PRO A 89 1.25 -1.24 15.82
CA PRO A 89 -0.21 -1.14 16.01
C PRO A 89 -1.04 -1.34 14.73
N GLU A 90 -0.46 -1.18 13.55
CA GLU A 90 -1.15 -1.27 12.24
C GLU A 90 -0.47 -2.30 11.31
N ASN A 91 -0.36 -3.56 11.72
CA ASN A 91 0.31 -4.64 10.93
C ASN A 91 1.75 -4.31 10.53
N GLY A 92 2.53 -3.69 11.40
CA GLY A 92 3.88 -3.28 11.04
C GLY A 92 4.03 -1.84 10.59
N VAL A 93 2.93 -1.11 10.35
CA VAL A 93 3.03 0.23 9.75
C VAL A 93 3.40 1.27 10.81
N HIS A 94 4.45 2.03 10.52
CA HIS A 94 4.95 3.15 11.32
C HIS A 94 5.09 4.39 10.44
N GLU A 95 4.79 5.53 11.04
CA GLU A 95 4.95 6.84 10.43
C GLU A 95 6.21 7.50 11.00
N VAL A 96 7.04 8.06 10.11
CA VAL A 96 8.14 8.94 10.50
C VAL A 96 7.55 10.25 10.96
N LEU A 97 7.81 10.61 12.22
CA LEU A 97 7.32 11.82 12.84
C LEU A 97 7.92 13.07 12.19
N VAL A 98 7.35 14.24 12.48
CA VAL A 98 7.77 15.53 11.92
C VAL A 98 9.20 15.93 12.26
N ASP A 99 9.76 15.36 13.33
CA ASP A 99 11.14 15.55 13.75
C ASP A 99 12.12 14.59 13.04
N GLY A 100 11.61 13.69 12.19
CA GLY A 100 12.41 12.69 11.47
C GLY A 100 12.67 11.42 12.28
N THR A 101 12.03 11.26 13.43
CA THR A 101 12.15 10.06 14.25
C THR A 101 11.02 9.08 14.02
N LEU A 102 11.23 7.82 14.39
CA LEU A 102 10.26 6.75 14.27
C LEU A 102 10.01 6.14 15.64
N ALA A 103 8.73 6.06 16.02
CA ALA A 103 8.31 5.53 17.31
C ALA A 103 8.06 4.02 17.24
N LEU A 104 8.90 3.25 17.93
CA LEU A 104 8.87 1.78 17.93
C LEU A 104 8.33 1.21 19.25
N PRO A 105 7.52 0.14 19.19
CA PRO A 105 7.13 -0.61 20.38
C PRO A 105 8.36 -1.16 21.10
N MET A 106 8.47 -0.93 22.41
CA MET A 106 9.55 -1.41 23.30
C MET A 106 10.95 -0.85 23.03
N ALA A 107 11.33 -0.63 21.77
CA ALA A 107 12.60 -0.06 21.35
C ALA A 107 12.67 1.47 21.54
N GLY A 108 11.53 2.15 21.69
CA GLY A 108 11.47 3.60 21.92
C GLY A 108 11.53 4.38 20.61
N THR A 109 12.18 5.54 20.61
CA THR A 109 12.26 6.43 19.44
C THR A 109 13.61 6.30 18.76
N VAL A 110 13.63 6.09 17.44
CA VAL A 110 14.85 5.95 16.63
C VAL A 110 14.91 7.06 15.59
N ASP A 111 16.04 7.74 15.47
CA ASP A 111 16.27 8.72 14.41
C ASP A 111 16.48 8.01 13.06
N VAL A 112 15.66 8.36 12.08
CA VAL A 112 15.72 7.80 10.73
C VAL A 112 15.83 8.88 9.65
N GLN A 113 16.03 10.13 10.04
CA GLN A 113 16.05 11.25 9.12
C GLN A 113 17.29 11.16 8.23
N GLY A 114 17.09 11.23 6.91
CA GLY A 114 18.23 11.22 6.00
C GLY A 114 18.88 9.84 5.84
N LEU A 115 18.36 8.81 6.50
CA LEU A 115 18.83 7.44 6.36
C LEU A 115 18.21 6.78 5.13
N THR A 116 19.02 6.00 4.42
CA THR A 116 18.49 5.04 3.45
C THR A 116 17.72 3.93 4.16
N LEU A 117 16.92 3.18 3.40
CA LEU A 117 16.17 2.05 3.97
C LEU A 117 17.09 1.01 4.63
N THR A 118 18.27 0.75 4.04
CA THR A 118 19.26 -0.20 4.57
C THR A 118 19.90 0.30 5.87
N GLU A 119 20.24 1.58 5.94
CA GLU A 119 20.80 2.19 7.16
C GLU A 119 19.76 2.25 8.27
N ALA A 120 18.52 2.60 7.95
CA ALA A 120 17.42 2.55 8.89
C ALA A 120 17.20 1.12 9.39
N GLN A 121 17.18 0.11 8.52
CA GLN A 121 17.07 -1.30 8.94
C GLN A 121 18.17 -1.67 9.95
N ALA A 122 19.41 -1.25 9.73
CA ALA A 122 20.51 -1.50 10.66
C ALA A 122 20.29 -0.79 12.00
N ALA A 123 19.85 0.48 12.00
CA ALA A 123 19.53 1.23 13.20
C ALA A 123 18.39 0.58 14.00
N LEU A 124 17.32 0.14 13.32
CA LEU A 124 16.21 -0.57 13.93
C LEU A 124 16.64 -1.91 14.52
N THR A 125 17.45 -2.67 13.78
CA THR A 125 17.98 -3.97 14.25
C THR A 125 18.82 -3.78 15.51
N ALA A 126 19.67 -2.74 15.57
CA ALA A 126 20.45 -2.41 16.75
C ALA A 126 19.57 -2.04 17.95
N SER A 127 18.47 -1.32 17.71
CA SER A 127 17.51 -0.94 18.76
C SER A 127 16.74 -2.15 19.32
N TYR A 128 16.46 -3.17 18.49
CA TYR A 128 15.76 -4.39 18.90
C TYR A 128 16.69 -5.52 19.36
N ALA A 129 17.97 -5.51 19.02
CA ALA A 129 18.95 -6.51 19.42
C ALA A 129 18.98 -6.85 20.94
N PRO A 130 18.88 -5.88 21.87
CA PRO A 130 18.84 -6.21 23.30
C PRO A 130 17.49 -6.82 23.74
N LEU A 131 16.44 -6.64 22.94
CA LEU A 131 15.07 -7.10 23.24
C LEU A 131 14.77 -8.47 22.62
N LEU A 132 15.49 -8.85 21.56
CA LEU A 132 15.31 -10.10 20.83
C LEU A 132 16.49 -11.05 21.08
N THR A 133 16.25 -12.12 21.85
CA THR A 133 17.23 -13.20 22.06
C THR A 133 17.32 -14.05 20.79
N ARG A 134 18.10 -13.58 19.80
CA ARG A 134 18.29 -14.07 18.41
C ARG A 134 17.33 -13.42 17.40
N PRO A 135 17.67 -12.22 16.89
CA PRO A 135 17.00 -11.64 15.74
C PRO A 135 17.25 -12.45 14.45
#